data_AF-A0A845X8I5-F1
#
_entry.id   AF-A0A845X8I5-F1
#
_cell.length_a   1.000
_cell.length_b   1.000
_cell.length_c   1.000
_cell.angle_alpha   90.00
_cell.angle_beta   90.00
_cell.angle_gamma   90.00
#
_symmetry.space_group_name_H-M   'P 1'
#
loop_
_entity.id
_entity.type
_entity.pdbx_description
1 polymer ?
#
loop_
_entity_poly.entity_id
_entity_poly.type
_entity_poly.pdbx_seq_one_letter_code
_entity_poly.pdbx_strand_id
1 'polypeptide(L)'
;MVYCLNPQCAQPQNDPEHRFCITCGSVLALGDRHRAIKPLGSNQRCQTWLATDDRDPYTPYCVLKQIALRTPEEFTQVVEVFQVL
;
A
#
# COMPACT_ATOMS: atom_id res chain seq x y z
N MET A 1 1.04 5.03 -11.97
CA MET A 1 0.95 3.59 -11.64
C MET A 1 0.58 3.44 -10.18
N VAL A 2 -0.22 2.43 -9.82
CA VAL A 2 -0.57 2.10 -8.43
C VAL A 2 -0.20 0.65 -8.12
N TYR A 3 0.29 0.41 -6.90
CA TYR A 3 0.73 -0.90 -6.44
C TYR A 3 -0.35 -1.56 -5.56
N CYS A 4 -0.64 -2.82 -5.85
CA CYS A 4 -1.41 -3.68 -4.98
C CYS A 4 -0.59 -4.01 -3.73
N LEU A 5 -1.18 -3.76 -2.56
CA LEU A 5 -0.55 -4.04 -1.27
C LEU A 5 -0.77 -5.49 -0.81
N ASN A 6 -1.45 -6.33 -1.59
CA ASN A 6 -1.56 -7.75 -1.26
C ASN A 6 -0.21 -8.46 -1.50
N PRO A 7 0.44 -9.02 -0.47
CA PRO A 7 1.76 -9.66 -0.59
C PRO A 7 1.72 -10.95 -1.43
N GLN A 8 0.55 -11.54 -1.65
CA GLN A 8 0.36 -12.74 -2.47
C GLN A 8 0.09 -12.39 -3.94
N CYS A 9 0.04 -11.10 -4.30
CA CYS A 9 -0.21 -10.69 -5.67
C CYS A 9 1.01 -10.95 -6.57
N ALA A 10 0.83 -11.79 -7.60
CA ALA A 10 1.90 -12.13 -8.54
C ALA A 10 2.30 -10.96 -9.45
N GLN A 11 1.38 -10.04 -9.73
CA GLN A 11 1.61 -8.85 -10.56
C GLN A 11 0.97 -7.63 -9.89
N PRO A 12 1.70 -6.93 -9.02
CA PRO A 12 1.13 -5.89 -8.17
C PRO A 12 0.97 -4.54 -8.86
N GLN A 13 1.48 -4.34 -10.08
CA GLN A 13 1.38 -3.07 -10.79
C GLN A 13 0.03 -2.94 -11.49
N ASN A 14 -0.63 -1.80 -11.32
CA ASN A 14 -1.92 -1.51 -11.91
C ASN A 14 -1.94 -0.07 -12.46
N ASP A 15 -2.86 0.17 -13.38
CA ASP A 15 -3.17 1.52 -13.84
C ASP A 15 -3.83 2.34 -12.71
N PRO A 16 -3.51 3.65 -12.56
CA PRO A 16 -4.03 4.49 -11.48
C PRO A 16 -5.55 4.58 -11.38
N GLU A 17 -6.27 4.42 -12.50
CA GLU A 17 -7.73 4.57 -12.55
C GLU A 17 -8.44 3.35 -11.95
N HIS A 18 -7.75 2.21 -11.83
CA HIS A 18 -8.35 1.00 -11.29
C HIS A 18 -8.63 1.12 -9.79
N ARG A 19 -9.82 0.65 -9.38
CA ARG A 19 -10.20 0.54 -7.96
C ARG A 19 -9.74 -0.77 -7.33
N PHE A 20 -9.68 -1.83 -8.14
CA PHE A 20 -9.30 -3.18 -7.74
C PHE A 20 -8.10 -3.64 -8.56
N CYS A 21 -7.25 -4.46 -7.96
CA CYS A 21 -6.13 -5.04 -8.66
C CYS A 21 -6.62 -5.99 -9.76
N ILE A 22 -6.14 -5.80 -10.99
CA ILE A 22 -6.54 -6.65 -12.13
C ILE A 22 -6.08 -8.11 -11.96
N THR A 23 -5.04 -8.32 -11.16
CA THR A 23 -4.42 -9.64 -10.98
C THR A 23 -5.09 -10.46 -9.88
N CYS A 24 -5.43 -9.85 -8.75
CA CYS A 24 -5.91 -10.58 -7.57
C CYS A 24 -7.23 -10.05 -6.98
N GLY A 25 -7.82 -9.00 -7.55
CA GLY A 25 -9.09 -8.42 -7.11
C GLY A 25 -9.03 -7.61 -5.81
N SER A 26 -7.88 -7.55 -5.13
CA SER A 26 -7.74 -6.75 -3.89
C SER A 26 -7.97 -5.27 -4.16
N VAL A 27 -8.58 -4.56 -3.21
CA VAL A 27 -8.78 -3.10 -3.28
C VAL A 27 -7.41 -2.40 -3.32
N LEU A 28 -7.25 -1.42 -4.22
CA LEU A 28 -5.99 -0.69 -4.40
C LEU A 28 -5.86 0.53 -3.47
N ALA A 29 -6.99 1.01 -2.94
CA ALA A 29 -7.03 2.12 -1.99
C ALA A 29 -7.21 1.61 -0.54
N LEU A 30 -6.19 1.78 0.29
CA LEU A 30 -6.27 1.47 1.71
C LEU A 30 -7.23 2.46 2.40
N GLY A 31 -8.27 1.91 3.05
CA GLY A 31 -9.31 2.70 3.72
C GLY A 31 -10.09 3.62 2.76
N ASP A 32 -10.19 3.24 1.48
CA ASP A 32 -10.77 4.07 0.40
C ASP A 32 -10.16 5.49 0.35
N ARG A 33 -8.84 5.59 0.60
CA ARG A 33 -8.15 6.88 0.70
C ARG A 33 -6.71 6.85 0.17
N HIS A 34 -5.90 5.90 0.61
CA HIS A 34 -4.47 5.93 0.31
C HIS A 34 -4.07 4.92 -0.76
N ARG A 35 -3.31 5.35 -1.77
CA ARG A 35 -2.86 4.49 -2.88
C ARG A 35 -1.34 4.45 -2.96
N ALA A 36 -0.74 3.26 -2.88
CA ALA A 36 0.71 3.12 -3.02
C ALA A 36 1.16 3.38 -4.46
N ILE A 37 2.06 4.34 -4.70
CA ILE A 37 2.48 4.74 -6.05
C ILE A 37 3.95 4.45 -6.34
N LYS A 38 4.79 4.24 -5.31
CA LYS A 38 6.21 3.92 -5.47
C LYS A 38 6.78 3.20 -4.25
N PRO A 39 7.54 2.10 -4.41
CA PRO A 39 8.31 1.50 -3.32
C PRO A 39 9.46 2.44 -2.91
N LEU A 40 9.65 2.65 -1.62
CA LEU A 40 10.73 3.47 -1.06
C LEU A 40 11.84 2.64 -0.43
N GLY A 41 11.49 1.49 0.14
CA GLY A 41 12.48 0.60 0.75
C GLY A 41 11.84 -0.64 1.37
N SER A 42 12.65 -1.66 1.56
CA SER A 42 12.22 -2.96 2.08
C SER A 42 13.21 -3.48 3.10
N ASN A 43 12.72 -4.07 4.18
CA ASN A 43 13.50 -4.93 5.07
C ASN A 43 12.74 -6.24 5.31
N GLN A 44 13.31 -7.16 6.09
CA GLN A 44 12.74 -8.50 6.31
C GLN A 44 11.29 -8.51 6.81
N ARG A 45 10.83 -7.43 7.45
CA ARG A 45 9.52 -7.34 8.09
C ARG A 45 8.67 -6.16 7.65
N CYS A 46 9.21 -5.26 6.82
CA CYS A 46 8.58 -4.00 6.51
C CYS A 46 8.85 -3.58 5.07
N GLN A 47 7.79 -3.20 4.37
CA GLN A 47 7.85 -2.54 3.08
C GLN A 47 7.35 -1.11 3.23
N THR A 48 8.16 -0.14 2.81
CA THR A 48 7.81 1.28 2.83
C THR A 48 7.43 1.74 1.43
N TRP A 49 6.34 2.49 1.33
CA TRP A 49 5.79 2.99 0.07
C TRP A 49 5.55 4.50 0.17
N LEU A 50 5.82 5.21 -0.93
CA LEU A 50 5.19 6.49 -1.19
C LEU A 50 3.78 6.22 -1.68
N ALA A 51 2.82 6.95 -1.14
CA ALA A 51 1.43 6.84 -1.49
C ALA A 51 0.80 8.21 -1.72
N THR A 52 -0.35 8.21 -2.41
CA THR A 52 -1.23 9.37 -2.44
C THR A 52 -2.26 9.29 -1.33
N ASP A 53 -2.70 10.45 -0.84
CA ASP A 53 -3.90 10.64 -0.04
C ASP A 53 -4.96 11.33 -0.91
N ASP A 54 -5.91 10.55 -1.43
CA ASP A 54 -6.92 11.04 -2.37
C ASP A 54 -7.91 12.03 -1.70
N ARG A 55 -7.85 12.22 -0.38
CA ARG A 55 -8.71 13.16 0.37
C ARG A 55 -8.01 14.45 0.78
N ASP A 56 -6.69 14.55 0.64
CA ASP A 56 -5.93 15.76 0.95
C ASP A 56 -5.47 16.45 -0.35
N PRO A 57 -6.14 17.53 -0.79
CA PRO A 57 -5.78 18.22 -2.02
C PRO A 57 -4.52 19.09 -1.89
N TYR A 58 -4.03 19.36 -0.67
CA TYR A 58 -2.90 20.26 -0.43
C TYR A 58 -1.61 19.48 -0.20
N THR A 59 -1.69 18.37 0.55
CA THR A 59 -0.56 17.49 0.84
C THR A 59 -0.91 16.07 0.41
N PRO A 60 -0.99 15.80 -0.91
CA PRO A 60 -1.53 14.55 -1.42
C PRO A 60 -0.55 13.39 -1.26
N TYR A 61 0.62 13.58 -0.64
CA TYR A 61 1.63 12.53 -0.50
C TYR A 61 1.81 12.11 0.95
N CYS A 62 1.77 10.80 1.17
CA CYS A 62 2.02 10.19 2.47
C CYS A 62 2.94 8.97 2.32
N VAL A 63 3.41 8.45 3.45
CA VAL A 63 4.20 7.22 3.51
C VAL A 63 3.36 6.11 4.12
N LEU A 64 3.27 4.97 3.43
CA LEU A 64 2.68 3.75 3.97
C LEU A 64 3.80 2.80 4.41
N LYS A 65 3.73 2.29 5.63
CA LYS A 65 4.60 1.22 6.11
C LYS A 65 3.79 -0.05 6.31
N GLN A 66 4.02 -1.04 5.46
CA GLN A 66 3.40 -2.35 5.55
C GLN A 66 4.31 -3.28 6.35
N ILE A 67 3.87 -3.67 7.53
CA ILE A 67 4.64 -4.47 8.48
C ILE A 67 4.05 -5.89 8.54
N ALA A 68 4.90 -6.88 8.29
CA ALA A 68 4.60 -8.29 8.49
C ALA A 68 4.77 -8.66 9.97
N LEU A 69 3.65 -8.94 10.62
CA LEU A 69 3.62 -9.55 11.95
C LEU A 69 3.58 -11.07 11.77
N ARG A 70 4.64 -11.74 12.23
CA ARG A 70 4.61 -13.19 12.40
C ARG A 70 4.16 -13.45 13.83
N THR A 71 2.94 -13.90 14.00
CA THR A 71 2.57 -14.62 15.22
C THR A 71 2.79 -16.12 14.96
N PRO A 72 2.92 -16.95 16.00
CA PRO A 72 3.02 -18.40 15.84
C PRO A 72 1.84 -19.02 15.07
N GLU A 73 0.70 -18.31 15.01
CA GLU A 73 -0.57 -18.82 14.50
C GLU A 73 -0.99 -18.16 13.17
N GLU A 74 -0.57 -16.92 12.88
CA GLU A 74 -0.97 -16.19 11.67
C GLU A 74 0.07 -15.16 11.16
N PHE A 75 0.04 -14.95 9.83
CA PHE A 75 0.71 -13.83 9.16
C PHE A 75 -0.26 -12.65 9.04
N THR A 76 -0.16 -11.69 9.97
CA THR A 76 -0.97 -10.47 9.94
C THR A 76 -0.16 -9.34 9.32
N GLN A 77 -0.81 -8.49 8.52
CA GLN A 77 -0.21 -7.28 8.00
C GLN A 77 -0.85 -6.05 8.61
N VAL A 78 -0.02 -5.11 9.05
CA VAL A 78 -0.46 -3.80 9.52
C VAL A 78 0.09 -2.77 8.55
N VAL A 79 -0.74 -1.79 8.17
CA VAL A 79 -0.30 -0.65 7.38
C VAL A 79 -0.46 0.62 8.20
N GLU A 80 0.66 1.25 8.51
CA GLU A 80 0.70 2.56 9.18
C GLU A 80 0.86 3.67 8.13
N VAL A 81 0.14 4.77 8.33
CA VAL A 81 0.17 5.95 7.45
C VAL A 81 0.89 7.09 8.16
N PHE A 82 1.89 7.68 7.52
CA PHE A 82 2.61 8.85 8.01
C PHE A 82 2.45 10.00 7.01
N GLN A 83 2.00 11.16 7.48
CA GLN A 83 1.97 12.37 6.65
C GLN A 83 3.39 12.93 6.51
N VAL A 84 3.73 13.38 5.29
CA VAL A 84 4.97 14.13 5.06
C VAL A 84 4.68 15.57 5.47
N LEU A 85 5.37 16.04 6.52
CA LEU A 85 5.29 17.43 7.01
C LEU A 85 6.03 18.41 6.09
#